data_AF-A0A7Z9LCR1-F1
#
_entry.id   AF-A0A7Z9LCR1-F1
#
_cell.length_a   1.000
_cell.length_b   1.000
_cell.length_c   1.000
_cell.angle_alpha   90.00
_cell.angle_beta   90.00
_cell.angle_gamma   90.00
#
_symmetry.space_group_name_H-M   'P 1'
#
loop_
_entity.id
_entity.type
_entity.pdbx_description
1 polymer ?
#
loop_
_entity_poly.entity_id
_entity_poly.type
_entity_poly.pdbx_seq_one_letter_code
_entity_poly.pdbx_strand_id
1 'polypeptide(L)'
;TGGAFAERGTLLSTLKVSVGEPGFWYSLLFTAVILIFGIRRIARRKTPYVKLQTWTLFAIQALPLFLLPYLLLPWLGSNGAFDGGWGEWVADQLFPIVDSGHGREYWRAFGLILAWPLFFWNVFSDQPLTGWLVISFLQTFLLIPWLVRRWGKGAYCGWICSCGALAETLGDAHREKMPHGPVFNRLNMIGQVFLAIAFLILSVRVISWLLPQTTIGEMSASLYRSMLDGVPRK
;
A
#
# COMPACT_ATOMS: atom_id res chain seq x y z
N THR A 1 -37.32 11.86 -8.98
CA THR A 1 -37.17 11.12 -7.72
C THR A 1 -35.72 11.20 -7.27
N GLY A 2 -35.39 12.26 -6.51
CA GLY A 2 -34.05 12.46 -5.95
C GLY A 2 -33.87 11.58 -4.72
N GLY A 3 -33.21 10.44 -4.90
CA GLY A 3 -32.77 9.60 -3.78
C GLY A 3 -31.36 9.98 -3.35
N ALA A 4 -30.96 9.59 -2.13
CA ALA A 4 -29.61 9.80 -1.59
C ALA A 4 -28.45 9.30 -2.49
N PHE A 5 -28.76 8.50 -3.52
CA PHE A 5 -27.85 8.03 -4.56
C PHE A 5 -27.58 9.05 -5.68
N ALA A 6 -28.39 10.12 -5.79
CA ALA A 6 -28.31 11.14 -6.84
C ALA A 6 -27.63 12.43 -6.37
N GLU A 7 -27.57 12.69 -5.06
CA GLU A 7 -26.88 13.85 -4.50
C GLU A 7 -25.37 13.59 -4.41
N ARG A 8 -24.58 14.43 -5.08
CA ARG A 8 -23.11 14.45 -4.97
C ARG A 8 -22.75 14.89 -3.53
N GLY A 9 -21.79 14.21 -2.89
CA GLY A 9 -21.34 14.53 -1.52
C GLY A 9 -21.82 13.56 -0.43
N THR A 10 -22.75 12.66 -0.73
CA THR A 10 -23.24 11.66 0.23
C THR A 10 -22.30 10.45 0.35
N LEU A 11 -22.25 9.81 1.52
CA LEU A 11 -21.48 8.57 1.71
C LEU A 11 -21.98 7.44 0.79
N LEU A 12 -23.28 7.41 0.46
CA LEU A 12 -23.88 6.41 -0.41
C LEU A 12 -23.48 6.58 -1.88
N SER A 13 -23.41 7.82 -2.37
CA SER A 13 -22.91 8.08 -3.74
C SER A 13 -21.42 7.75 -3.85
N THR A 14 -20.64 8.08 -2.83
CA THR A 14 -19.23 7.70 -2.72
C THR A 14 -19.05 6.19 -2.76
N LEU A 15 -19.79 5.45 -1.93
CA LEU A 15 -19.70 4.00 -1.88
C LEU A 15 -20.06 3.35 -3.22
N LYS A 16 -21.05 3.88 -3.94
CA LYS A 16 -21.46 3.38 -5.26
C LYS A 16 -20.29 3.40 -6.26
N VAL A 17 -19.48 4.44 -6.25
CA VAL A 17 -18.28 4.54 -7.11
C VAL A 17 -17.19 3.59 -6.62
N SER A 18 -16.91 3.59 -5.31
CA SER A 18 -15.86 2.73 -4.73
C SER A 18 -16.10 1.24 -4.95
N VAL A 19 -17.34 0.78 -4.92
CA VAL A 19 -17.70 -0.64 -5.18
C VAL A 19 -17.36 -1.07 -6.62
N GLY A 20 -17.28 -0.13 -7.56
CA GLY A 20 -16.84 -0.38 -8.93
C GLY A 20 -15.34 -0.59 -9.07
N GLU A 21 -14.54 -0.27 -8.05
CA GLU A 21 -13.08 -0.41 -8.10
C GLU A 21 -12.66 -1.82 -7.64
N PRO A 22 -11.82 -2.55 -8.42
CA PRO A 22 -11.34 -3.87 -8.03
C PRO A 22 -10.59 -3.86 -6.68
N GLY A 23 -9.88 -2.77 -6.39
CA GLY A 23 -9.13 -2.60 -5.14
C GLY A 23 -10.03 -2.57 -3.89
N PHE A 24 -11.28 -2.10 -4.02
CA PHE A 24 -12.25 -2.08 -2.92
C PHE A 24 -12.53 -3.49 -2.41
N TRP A 25 -12.84 -4.40 -3.33
CA TRP A 25 -13.13 -5.80 -3.00
C TRP A 25 -11.92 -6.53 -2.44
N TYR A 26 -10.73 -6.28 -2.98
CA TYR A 26 -9.50 -6.83 -2.44
C TYR A 26 -9.28 -6.40 -0.98
N SER A 27 -9.42 -5.11 -0.71
CA SER A 27 -9.18 -4.52 0.62
C SER A 27 -10.27 -4.92 1.62
N LEU A 28 -11.52 -5.02 1.18
CA LEU A 28 -12.63 -5.53 1.96
C LEU A 28 -12.40 -7.00 2.34
N LEU A 29 -11.99 -7.84 1.39
CA LEU A 29 -11.68 -9.23 1.64
C LEU A 29 -10.53 -9.37 2.64
N PHE A 30 -9.45 -8.60 2.47
CA PHE A 30 -8.33 -8.58 3.41
C PHE A 30 -8.78 -8.22 4.83
N THR A 31 -9.59 -7.17 4.95
CA THR A 31 -10.15 -6.71 6.23
C THR A 31 -11.04 -7.78 6.87
N ALA A 32 -11.90 -8.43 6.10
CA ALA A 32 -12.78 -9.49 6.57
C ALA A 32 -11.99 -10.71 7.05
N VAL A 33 -10.97 -11.14 6.29
CA VAL A 33 -10.11 -12.27 6.66
C VAL A 33 -9.35 -11.97 7.95
N ILE A 34 -8.72 -10.79 8.06
CA ILE A 34 -8.00 -10.39 9.28
C ILE A 34 -8.95 -10.34 10.49
N LEU A 35 -10.19 -9.86 10.32
CA LEU A 35 -11.18 -9.85 11.40
C LEU A 35 -11.58 -11.27 11.83
N ILE A 36 -12.01 -12.10 10.88
CA ILE A 36 -12.53 -13.45 11.16
C ILE A 36 -11.44 -14.33 11.79
N PHE A 37 -10.25 -14.38 11.17
CA PHE A 37 -9.14 -15.16 11.69
C PHE A 37 -8.49 -14.51 12.92
N GLY A 38 -8.56 -13.19 13.05
CA GLY A 38 -8.13 -12.47 14.25
C GLY A 38 -8.97 -12.83 15.47
N ILE A 39 -10.29 -12.86 15.34
CA ILE A 39 -11.19 -13.30 16.43
C ILE A 39 -10.86 -14.75 16.82
N ARG A 40 -10.67 -15.64 15.84
CA ARG A 40 -10.25 -17.03 16.09
C ARG A 40 -8.90 -17.10 16.80
N ARG A 41 -7.91 -16.29 16.40
CA ARG A 41 -6.60 -16.22 17.04
C ARG A 41 -6.71 -15.80 18.52
N ILE A 42 -7.51 -14.77 18.80
CA ILE A 42 -7.76 -14.28 20.17
C ILE A 42 -8.40 -15.40 21.01
N ALA A 43 -9.41 -16.09 20.47
CA ALA A 43 -10.09 -17.18 21.16
C ALA A 43 -9.17 -18.38 21.46
N ARG A 44 -8.19 -18.67 20.59
CA ARG A 44 -7.21 -19.75 20.80
C ARG A 44 -6.13 -19.40 21.80
N ARG A 45 -5.49 -18.22 21.67
CA ARG A 45 -4.31 -17.86 22.46
C ARG A 45 -4.65 -17.27 23.83
N LYS A 46 -5.78 -16.55 23.95
CA LYS A 46 -6.31 -15.98 25.20
C LYS A 46 -5.31 -15.14 26.02
N THR A 47 -4.33 -14.49 25.38
CA THR A 47 -3.38 -13.60 26.06
C THR A 47 -3.69 -12.12 25.76
N PRO A 48 -3.43 -11.20 26.71
CA PRO A 48 -3.64 -9.77 26.50
C PRO A 48 -2.77 -9.22 25.37
N TYR A 49 -1.55 -9.74 25.22
CA TYR A 49 -0.64 -9.38 24.13
C TYR A 49 -1.25 -9.67 22.75
N VAL A 50 -1.73 -10.90 22.52
CA VAL A 50 -2.32 -11.29 21.21
C VAL A 50 -3.60 -10.50 20.95
N LYS A 51 -4.40 -10.22 21.99
CA LYS A 51 -5.59 -9.38 21.86
C LYS A 51 -5.23 -7.98 21.38
N LEU A 52 -4.27 -7.32 22.04
CA LEU A 52 -3.84 -5.97 21.65
C LEU A 52 -3.26 -5.97 20.23
N GLN A 53 -2.32 -6.86 19.94
CA GLN A 53 -1.68 -6.97 18.62
C GLN A 53 -2.70 -7.18 17.50
N THR A 54 -3.65 -8.08 17.70
CA THR A 54 -4.67 -8.41 16.68
C THR A 54 -5.62 -7.24 16.43
N TRP A 55 -6.04 -6.52 17.48
CA TRP A 55 -6.87 -5.33 17.31
C TRP A 55 -6.11 -4.18 16.67
N THR A 56 -4.82 -3.98 17.01
CA THR A 56 -3.98 -2.99 16.33
C THR A 56 -3.86 -3.29 14.83
N LEU A 57 -3.55 -4.54 14.49
CA LEU A 57 -3.44 -4.98 13.09
C LEU A 57 -4.76 -4.84 12.33
N PHE A 58 -5.88 -5.21 12.95
CA PHE A 58 -7.20 -5.00 12.36
C PHE A 58 -7.52 -3.51 12.18
N ALA A 59 -7.23 -2.67 13.17
CA ALA A 59 -7.48 -1.23 13.09
C ALA A 59 -6.67 -0.58 11.96
N ILE A 60 -5.40 -0.96 11.79
CA ILE A 60 -4.57 -0.46 10.69
C ILE A 60 -5.05 -1.00 9.33
N GLN A 61 -5.55 -2.23 9.27
CA GLN A 61 -6.15 -2.71 8.02
C GLN A 61 -7.47 -2.00 7.68
N ALA A 62 -8.37 -1.86 8.67
CA ALA A 62 -9.71 -1.35 8.45
C ALA A 62 -9.74 0.17 8.23
N LEU A 63 -8.91 0.93 8.96
CA LEU A 63 -8.93 2.38 8.94
C LEU A 63 -8.09 2.95 7.79
N PRO A 64 -6.74 2.97 7.83
CA PRO A 64 -5.95 3.59 6.77
C PRO A 64 -5.87 2.76 5.48
N LEU A 65 -6.06 1.42 5.53
CA LEU A 65 -5.96 0.55 4.36
C LEU A 65 -7.30 0.10 3.76
N PHE A 66 -8.43 0.61 4.25
CA PHE A 66 -9.73 0.35 3.64
C PHE A 66 -10.62 1.59 3.71
N LEU A 67 -10.95 2.05 4.91
CA LEU A 67 -11.89 3.16 5.11
C LEU A 67 -11.35 4.48 4.55
N LEU A 68 -10.06 4.76 4.75
CA LEU A 68 -9.42 5.99 4.31
C LEU A 68 -9.44 6.16 2.78
N PRO A 69 -8.91 5.21 1.97
CA PRO A 69 -8.85 5.38 0.51
C PRO A 69 -10.19 5.22 -0.19
N TYR A 70 -11.10 4.36 0.31
CA TYR A 70 -12.34 4.05 -0.40
C TYR A 70 -13.57 4.79 0.12
N LEU A 71 -13.51 5.42 1.29
CA LEU A 71 -14.64 6.14 1.85
C LEU A 71 -14.28 7.56 2.29
N LEU A 72 -13.31 7.73 3.20
CA LEU A 72 -13.04 9.03 3.80
C LEU A 72 -12.46 10.04 2.81
N LEU A 73 -11.39 9.69 2.09
CA LEU A 73 -10.75 10.60 1.14
C LEU A 73 -11.68 10.95 -0.04
N PRO A 74 -12.36 9.98 -0.68
CA PRO A 74 -13.36 10.30 -1.69
C PRO A 74 -14.50 11.19 -1.19
N TRP A 75 -15.03 10.89 0.00
CA TRP A 75 -16.11 11.67 0.59
C TRP A 75 -15.66 13.10 0.91
N LEU A 76 -14.46 13.28 1.47
CA LEU A 76 -13.85 14.59 1.71
C LEU A 76 -13.67 15.37 0.40
N GLY A 77 -13.16 14.71 -0.65
CA GLY A 77 -13.02 15.31 -1.97
C GLY A 77 -14.36 15.75 -2.56
N SER A 78 -15.41 14.92 -2.44
CA SER A 78 -16.75 15.26 -2.93
C SER A 78 -17.41 16.43 -2.19
N ASN A 79 -16.94 16.74 -0.97
CA ASN A 79 -17.39 17.89 -0.17
C ASN A 79 -16.44 19.10 -0.28
N GLY A 80 -15.53 19.09 -1.25
CA GLY A 80 -14.65 20.22 -1.55
C GLY A 80 -13.46 20.40 -0.60
N ALA A 81 -13.06 19.37 0.15
CA ALA A 81 -11.88 19.43 1.01
C ALA A 81 -10.56 19.64 0.23
N PHE A 82 -10.57 19.39 -1.08
CA PHE A 82 -9.41 19.51 -1.96
C PHE A 82 -9.60 20.57 -3.06
N ASP A 83 -10.60 21.45 -2.93
CA ASP A 83 -10.94 22.47 -3.94
C ASP A 83 -10.16 23.78 -3.75
N GLY A 84 -9.39 23.91 -2.67
CA GLY A 84 -8.59 25.11 -2.43
C GLY A 84 -7.64 25.04 -1.23
N GLY A 85 -6.72 26.00 -1.19
CA GLY A 85 -5.86 26.26 -0.04
C GLY A 85 -4.88 25.14 0.26
N TRP A 86 -4.71 24.80 1.55
CA TRP A 86 -3.75 23.78 1.98
C TRP A 86 -4.18 22.36 1.57
N GLY A 87 -5.49 22.09 1.49
CA GLY A 87 -6.04 20.79 1.15
C GLY A 87 -5.75 20.41 -0.31
N GLU A 88 -5.93 21.37 -1.22
CA GLU A 88 -5.55 21.22 -2.64
C GLU A 88 -4.05 20.96 -2.78
N TRP A 89 -3.20 21.73 -2.10
CA TRP A 89 -1.74 21.52 -2.13
C TRP A 89 -1.34 20.11 -1.68
N VAL A 90 -1.92 19.60 -0.58
CA VAL A 90 -1.66 18.23 -0.12
C VAL A 90 -2.16 17.21 -1.14
N ALA A 91 -3.36 17.43 -1.69
CA ALA A 91 -3.94 16.53 -2.68
C ALA A 91 -3.10 16.48 -3.95
N ASP A 92 -2.55 17.59 -4.42
CA ASP A 92 -1.69 17.61 -5.61
C ASP A 92 -0.34 16.92 -5.37
N GLN A 93 0.14 16.88 -4.13
CA GLN A 93 1.36 16.16 -3.77
C GLN A 93 1.15 14.65 -3.53
N LEU A 94 -0.09 14.19 -3.28
CA LEU A 94 -0.37 12.81 -2.87
C LEU A 94 -1.38 12.07 -3.78
N PHE A 95 -2.29 12.77 -4.43
CA PHE A 95 -3.43 12.22 -5.15
C PHE A 95 -3.55 12.91 -6.52
N PRO A 96 -2.94 12.34 -7.58
CA PRO A 96 -3.03 12.92 -8.91
C PRO A 96 -4.47 12.92 -9.42
N ILE A 97 -4.80 13.94 -10.22
CA ILE A 97 -6.12 14.11 -10.83
C ILE A 97 -6.26 13.12 -12.00
N VAL A 98 -7.40 12.44 -12.06
CA VAL A 98 -7.73 11.46 -13.10
C VAL A 98 -9.19 11.59 -13.51
N ASP A 99 -9.51 11.27 -14.76
CA ASP A 99 -10.89 11.33 -15.28
C ASP A 99 -11.78 10.17 -14.79
N SER A 100 -11.22 9.22 -14.04
CA SER A 100 -11.87 7.99 -13.59
C SER A 100 -12.13 7.97 -12.08
N GLY A 101 -13.09 7.14 -11.66
CA GLY A 101 -13.43 6.95 -10.25
C GLY A 101 -13.93 8.23 -9.57
N HIS A 102 -13.19 8.68 -8.56
CA HIS A 102 -13.53 9.85 -7.74
C HIS A 102 -12.84 11.16 -8.17
N GLY A 103 -12.24 11.20 -9.36
CA GLY A 103 -11.52 12.37 -9.87
C GLY A 103 -10.06 12.48 -9.40
N ARG A 104 -9.67 11.72 -8.38
CA ARG A 104 -8.28 11.60 -7.88
C ARG A 104 -7.98 10.18 -7.43
N GLU A 105 -6.71 9.76 -7.52
CA GLU A 105 -6.26 8.41 -7.13
C GLU A 105 -6.05 8.24 -5.61
N TYR A 106 -7.13 8.25 -4.83
CA TYR A 106 -7.06 8.15 -3.36
C TYR A 106 -6.49 6.82 -2.85
N TRP A 107 -6.52 5.75 -3.65
CA TRP A 107 -5.92 4.45 -3.33
C TRP A 107 -4.41 4.55 -3.07
N ARG A 108 -3.72 5.59 -3.58
CA ARG A 108 -2.30 5.82 -3.29
C ARG A 108 -2.01 6.00 -1.79
N ALA A 109 -3.02 6.36 -0.99
CA ALA A 109 -2.94 6.45 0.47
C ALA A 109 -2.46 5.15 1.14
N PHE A 110 -2.55 3.99 0.47
CA PHE A 110 -1.94 2.76 0.95
C PHE A 110 -0.44 2.90 1.25
N GLY A 111 0.26 3.74 0.49
CA GLY A 111 1.67 4.03 0.73
C GLY A 111 1.98 4.70 2.07
N LEU A 112 0.98 5.27 2.77
CA LEU A 112 1.18 5.81 4.12
C LEU A 112 1.49 4.71 5.15
N ILE A 113 1.01 3.49 4.90
CA ILE A 113 1.23 2.33 5.77
C ILE A 113 2.20 1.35 5.14
N LEU A 114 2.04 1.07 3.84
CA LEU A 114 2.88 0.14 3.08
C LEU A 114 4.08 0.90 2.52
N ALA A 115 5.22 0.79 3.21
CA ALA A 115 6.43 1.48 2.79
C ALA A 115 7.01 0.87 1.51
N TRP A 116 7.81 1.65 0.78
CA TRP A 116 8.63 1.11 -0.30
C TRP A 116 9.64 0.07 0.23
N PRO A 117 9.87 -1.08 -0.45
CA PRO A 117 9.41 -1.46 -1.79
C PRO A 117 8.07 -2.23 -1.82
N LEU A 118 7.39 -2.41 -0.68
CA LEU A 118 6.14 -3.18 -0.62
C LEU A 118 5.02 -2.51 -1.43
N PHE A 119 4.93 -1.18 -1.38
CA PHE A 119 4.04 -0.40 -2.24
C PHE A 119 4.83 0.34 -3.32
N PHE A 120 5.07 -0.35 -4.42
CA PHE A 120 5.93 0.14 -5.50
C PHE A 120 5.25 1.23 -6.36
N TRP A 121 3.90 1.23 -6.47
CA TRP A 121 3.14 2.14 -7.34
C TRP A 121 3.30 3.64 -7.08
N ASN A 122 3.67 4.04 -5.87
CA ASN A 122 3.89 5.47 -5.53
C ASN A 122 5.25 6.01 -5.99
N VAL A 123 6.21 5.11 -6.25
CA VAL A 123 7.52 5.47 -6.81
C VAL A 123 7.55 5.19 -8.31
N PHE A 124 6.94 4.09 -8.75
CA PHE A 124 7.03 3.59 -10.13
C PHE A 124 5.89 4.06 -11.04
N SER A 125 5.48 5.32 -10.94
CA SER A 125 4.49 5.95 -11.83
C SER A 125 5.16 6.75 -12.95
N ASP A 126 4.40 7.06 -14.00
CA ASP A 126 4.86 7.92 -15.11
C ASP A 126 5.11 9.36 -14.66
N GLN A 127 4.32 9.84 -13.71
CA GLN A 127 4.51 11.12 -13.05
C GLN A 127 4.66 10.86 -11.55
N PRO A 128 5.90 10.69 -11.03
CA PRO A 128 6.10 10.51 -9.60
C PRO A 128 5.81 11.83 -8.89
N LEU A 129 4.89 11.77 -7.93
CA LEU A 129 4.62 12.92 -7.09
C LEU A 129 5.76 13.09 -6.08
N THR A 130 6.29 14.31 -6.00
CA THR A 130 7.41 14.64 -5.10
C THR A 130 7.09 14.28 -3.65
N GLY A 131 5.85 14.53 -3.20
CA GLY A 131 5.37 14.13 -1.88
C GLY A 131 5.56 12.63 -1.61
N TRP A 132 5.22 11.76 -2.56
CA TRP A 132 5.40 10.32 -2.41
C TRP A 132 6.85 9.86 -2.42
N LEU A 133 7.72 10.48 -3.22
CA LEU A 133 9.15 10.18 -3.20
C LEU A 133 9.76 10.50 -1.83
N VAL A 134 9.42 11.67 -1.27
CA VAL A 134 9.87 12.08 0.06
C VAL A 134 9.32 11.15 1.14
N ILE A 135 8.01 10.85 1.14
CA ILE A 135 7.40 9.94 2.12
C ILE A 135 8.04 8.55 2.04
N SER A 136 8.22 8.00 0.85
CA SER A 136 8.83 6.67 0.66
C SER A 136 10.26 6.64 1.19
N PHE A 137 11.04 7.69 0.91
CA PHE A 137 12.41 7.81 1.43
C PHE A 137 12.42 7.88 2.96
N LEU A 138 11.62 8.77 3.55
CA LEU A 138 11.55 8.93 5.00
C LEU A 138 11.07 7.65 5.70
N GLN A 139 10.05 6.98 5.15
CA GLN A 139 9.53 5.73 5.71
C GLN A 139 10.58 4.62 5.68
N THR A 140 11.21 4.38 4.53
CA THR A 140 12.11 3.23 4.35
C THR A 140 13.48 3.44 4.99
N PHE A 141 14.05 4.65 4.90
CA PHE A 141 15.42 4.89 5.36
C PHE A 141 15.52 5.49 6.77
N LEU A 142 14.47 6.14 7.27
CA LEU A 142 14.48 6.76 8.60
C LEU A 142 13.54 6.06 9.57
N LEU A 143 12.25 5.98 9.23
CA LEU A 143 11.20 5.53 10.14
C LEU A 143 11.33 4.04 10.45
N ILE A 144 11.39 3.17 9.44
CA ILE A 144 11.51 1.71 9.65
C ILE A 144 12.81 1.35 10.38
N PRO A 145 14.01 1.84 9.97
CA PRO A 145 15.24 1.55 10.70
C PRO A 145 15.22 2.07 12.13
N TRP A 146 14.63 3.23 12.39
CA TRP A 146 14.42 3.75 13.74
C TRP A 146 13.50 2.85 14.56
N LEU A 147 12.36 2.45 13.99
CA LEU A 147 11.40 1.54 14.63
C LEU A 147 12.06 0.20 14.98
N VAL A 148 12.84 -0.37 14.05
CA VAL A 148 13.56 -1.64 14.24
C VAL A 148 14.65 -1.53 15.30
N ARG A 149 15.38 -0.41 15.37
CA ARG A 149 16.38 -0.20 16.43
C ARG A 149 15.74 -0.09 17.83
N ARG A 150 14.53 0.46 17.93
CA ARG A 150 13.87 0.70 19.22
C ARG A 150 13.08 -0.50 19.75
N TRP A 151 12.39 -1.21 18.86
CA TRP A 151 11.45 -2.30 19.21
C TRP A 151 11.77 -3.65 18.55
N GLY A 152 12.81 -3.72 17.71
CA GLY A 152 13.24 -4.95 17.04
C GLY A 152 12.57 -5.17 15.68
N LYS A 153 13.00 -6.25 15.00
CA LYS A 153 12.64 -6.57 13.60
C LYS A 153 11.14 -6.84 13.39
N GLY A 154 10.41 -7.19 14.46
CA GLY A 154 8.98 -7.49 14.40
C GLY A 154 8.06 -6.28 14.54
N ALA A 155 8.60 -5.07 14.75
CA ALA A 155 7.78 -3.90 15.02
C ALA A 155 6.90 -3.50 13.83
N TYR A 156 7.45 -3.47 12.61
CA TYR A 156 6.67 -3.12 11.42
C TYR A 156 5.75 -4.27 10.98
N CYS A 157 6.33 -5.44 10.73
CA CYS A 157 5.58 -6.59 10.22
C CYS A 157 4.57 -7.13 11.24
N GLY A 158 4.88 -7.12 12.54
CA GLY A 158 4.00 -7.69 13.57
C GLY A 158 2.93 -6.75 14.08
N TRP A 159 3.00 -5.44 13.80
CA TRP A 159 2.08 -4.46 14.38
C TRP A 159 1.48 -3.46 13.40
N ILE A 160 2.04 -3.29 12.20
CA ILE A 160 1.65 -2.22 11.26
C ILE A 160 1.30 -2.78 9.88
N CYS A 161 2.15 -3.65 9.33
CA CYS A 161 2.00 -4.13 7.95
C CYS A 161 0.79 -5.06 7.77
N SER A 162 -0.01 -4.84 6.72
CA SER A 162 -1.16 -5.71 6.39
C SER A 162 -0.78 -7.15 6.06
N CYS A 163 0.31 -7.35 5.31
CA CYS A 163 0.83 -8.70 5.02
C CYS A 163 1.16 -9.47 6.31
N GLY A 164 1.73 -8.76 7.29
CA GLY A 164 2.01 -9.31 8.61
C GLY A 164 0.75 -9.52 9.44
N ALA A 165 -0.27 -8.66 9.30
CA ALA A 165 -1.58 -8.90 9.90
C ALA A 165 -2.18 -10.25 9.48
N LEU A 166 -2.07 -10.57 8.19
CA LEU A 166 -2.54 -11.85 7.65
C LEU A 166 -1.68 -13.03 8.17
N ALA A 167 -0.35 -12.86 8.22
CA ALA A 167 0.56 -13.86 8.76
C ALA A 167 0.31 -14.17 10.24
N GLU A 168 0.04 -13.14 11.04
CA GLU A 168 -0.24 -13.28 12.47
C GLU A 168 -1.66 -13.80 12.75
N THR A 169 -2.63 -13.57 11.87
CA THR A 169 -4.02 -14.02 12.08
C THR A 169 -4.30 -15.36 11.41
N LEU A 170 -4.39 -15.38 10.08
CA LEU A 170 -4.65 -16.59 9.29
C LEU A 170 -3.47 -17.58 9.37
N GLY A 171 -2.25 -17.06 9.31
CA GLY A 171 -1.02 -17.86 9.33
C GLY A 171 -0.69 -18.52 10.68
N ASP A 172 -1.19 -17.98 11.80
CA ASP A 172 -0.90 -18.51 13.15
C ASP A 172 -1.28 -19.99 13.33
N ALA A 173 -2.34 -20.44 12.63
CA ALA A 173 -2.77 -21.84 12.67
C ALA A 173 -1.83 -22.81 11.92
N HIS A 174 -0.99 -22.29 11.04
CA HIS A 174 -0.23 -23.06 10.07
C HIS A 174 1.28 -22.96 10.29
N ARG A 175 1.71 -22.31 11.37
CA ARG A 175 3.12 -21.98 11.60
C ARG A 175 4.01 -23.21 11.77
N GLU A 176 3.46 -24.28 12.32
CA GLU A 176 4.14 -25.57 12.50
C GLU A 176 4.36 -26.34 11.18
N LYS A 177 3.61 -26.02 10.12
CA LYS A 177 3.73 -26.66 8.81
C LYS A 177 4.91 -26.12 8.00
N MET A 178 5.59 -25.09 8.49
CA MET A 178 6.73 -24.51 7.80
C MET A 178 7.89 -25.53 7.79
N PRO A 179 8.44 -25.85 6.61
CA PRO A 179 9.56 -26.79 6.53
C PRO A 179 10.83 -26.16 7.12
N HIS A 180 11.56 -26.95 7.90
CA HIS A 180 12.79 -26.53 8.57
C HIS A 180 14.00 -27.19 7.91
N GLY A 181 15.16 -26.51 7.97
CA GLY A 181 16.42 -27.05 7.50
C GLY A 181 17.32 -26.03 6.81
N PRO A 182 18.59 -26.39 6.55
CA PRO A 182 19.56 -25.49 5.93
C PRO A 182 19.15 -25.03 4.53
N VAL A 183 18.45 -25.88 3.77
CA VAL A 183 17.91 -25.54 2.44
C VAL A 183 16.85 -24.44 2.54
N PHE A 184 15.85 -24.61 3.40
CA PHE A 184 14.78 -23.62 3.58
C PHE A 184 15.32 -22.30 4.16
N ASN A 185 16.36 -22.34 4.99
CA ASN A 185 17.03 -21.12 5.42
C ASN A 185 17.71 -20.37 4.26
N ARG A 186 18.31 -21.08 3.30
CA ARG A 186 18.86 -20.46 2.09
C ARG A 186 17.75 -19.87 1.20
N LEU A 187 16.58 -20.50 1.14
CA LEU A 187 15.43 -19.97 0.39
C LEU A 187 14.92 -18.64 0.96
N ASN A 188 15.15 -18.32 2.24
CA ASN A 188 14.84 -16.99 2.77
C ASN A 188 15.61 -15.86 2.05
N MET A 189 16.76 -16.17 1.42
CA MET A 189 17.52 -15.21 0.63
C MET A 189 16.84 -14.81 -0.68
N ILE A 190 15.78 -15.52 -1.11
CA ILE A 190 14.96 -15.10 -2.25
C ILE A 190 14.39 -13.68 -2.03
N GLY A 191 14.05 -13.33 -0.78
CA GLY A 191 13.62 -11.97 -0.46
C GLY A 191 14.70 -10.91 -0.77
N GLN A 192 15.98 -11.24 -0.57
CA GLN A 192 17.09 -10.36 -0.94
C GLN A 192 17.26 -10.24 -2.46
N VAL A 193 16.97 -11.31 -3.20
CA VAL A 193 16.94 -11.27 -4.68
C VAL A 193 15.85 -10.33 -5.18
N PHE A 194 14.62 -10.44 -4.65
CA PHE A 194 13.54 -9.51 -4.99
C PHE A 194 13.88 -8.06 -4.63
N LEU A 195 14.53 -7.84 -3.49
CA LEU A 195 14.99 -6.51 -3.10
C LEU A 195 16.05 -5.96 -4.06
N ALA A 196 17.02 -6.79 -4.48
CA ALA A 196 18.03 -6.40 -5.46
C ALA A 196 17.41 -6.05 -6.81
N ILE A 197 16.43 -6.83 -7.28
CA ILE A 197 15.66 -6.53 -8.49
C ILE A 197 14.90 -5.20 -8.34
N ALA A 198 14.26 -4.95 -7.20
CA ALA A 198 13.57 -3.69 -6.95
C ALA A 198 14.53 -2.48 -7.01
N PHE A 199 15.75 -2.61 -6.46
CA PHE A 199 16.78 -1.58 -6.57
C PHE A 199 17.30 -1.40 -8.01
N LEU A 200 17.42 -2.48 -8.77
CA LEU A 200 17.80 -2.41 -10.18
C LEU A 200 16.76 -1.61 -10.99
N ILE A 201 15.48 -1.97 -10.87
CA ILE A 201 14.38 -1.30 -11.57
C ILE A 201 14.29 0.17 -11.13
N LEU A 202 14.46 0.44 -9.82
CA LEU A 202 14.52 1.81 -9.31
C LEU A 202 15.67 2.60 -9.94
N SER A 203 16.86 2.02 -10.02
CA SER A 203 18.04 2.69 -10.58
C SER A 203 17.84 3.04 -12.05
N VAL A 204 17.36 2.08 -12.85
CA VAL A 204 17.01 2.31 -14.27
C VAL A 204 15.97 3.41 -14.40
N ARG A 205 14.96 3.41 -13.52
CA ARG A 205 13.90 4.43 -13.55
C ARG A 205 14.42 5.82 -13.17
N VAL A 206 15.26 5.93 -12.14
CA VAL A 206 15.87 7.20 -11.72
C VAL A 206 16.75 7.78 -12.83
N ILE A 207 17.53 6.94 -13.54
CA ILE A 207 18.33 7.38 -14.69
C ILE A 207 17.42 7.93 -15.80
N SER A 208 16.30 7.25 -16.08
CA SER A 208 15.30 7.71 -17.05
C SER A 208 14.73 9.10 -16.70
N TRP A 209 14.53 9.41 -15.41
CA TRP A 209 14.05 10.73 -14.98
C TRP A 209 15.11 11.82 -14.99
N LEU A 210 16.35 11.49 -14.64
CA LEU A 210 17.44 12.48 -14.56
C LEU A 210 17.92 12.92 -15.95
N LEU A 211 17.81 12.06 -16.97
CA LEU A 211 18.37 12.29 -18.30
C LEU A 211 17.35 12.09 -19.44
N PRO A 212 16.15 12.71 -19.37
CA PRO A 212 14.99 12.32 -20.20
C PRO A 212 15.19 12.51 -21.71
N GLN A 213 16.07 13.42 -22.13
CA GLN A 213 16.33 13.72 -23.55
C GLN A 213 17.64 13.12 -24.08
N THR A 214 18.32 12.33 -23.27
CA THR A 214 19.56 11.66 -23.70
C THR A 214 19.25 10.25 -24.21
N THR A 215 20.09 9.74 -25.09
CA THR A 215 20.01 8.35 -25.57
C THR A 215 19.99 7.35 -24.39
N ILE A 216 20.73 7.64 -23.32
CA ILE A 216 20.77 6.81 -22.11
C ILE A 216 19.41 6.83 -21.38
N GLY A 217 18.76 7.98 -21.28
CA GLY A 217 17.44 8.10 -20.65
C GLY A 217 16.33 7.42 -21.43
N GLU A 218 16.33 7.54 -22.76
CA GLU A 218 15.37 6.85 -23.64
C GLU A 218 15.56 5.33 -23.61
N MET A 219 16.80 4.85 -23.65
CA MET A 219 17.12 3.43 -23.47
C MET A 219 16.67 2.92 -22.10
N SER A 220 16.91 3.70 -21.04
CA SER A 220 16.50 3.33 -19.68
C SER A 220 14.97 3.31 -19.54
N ALA A 221 14.26 4.25 -20.19
CA ALA A 221 12.80 4.27 -20.23
C ALA A 221 12.22 3.04 -20.96
N SER A 222 12.82 2.67 -22.10
CA SER A 222 12.44 1.48 -22.86
C SER A 222 12.69 0.19 -22.08
N LEU A 223 13.84 0.08 -21.41
CA LEU A 223 14.19 -1.05 -20.56
C LEU A 223 13.22 -1.17 -19.39
N TYR A 224 12.92 -0.06 -18.71
CA TYR A 224 11.97 -0.01 -17.61
C TYR A 224 10.56 -0.48 -18.02
N ARG A 225 10.04 0.03 -19.14
CA ARG A 225 8.73 -0.40 -19.68
C ARG A 225 8.73 -1.89 -20.03
N SER A 226 9.80 -2.37 -20.67
CA SER A 226 9.96 -3.79 -21.02
C SER A 226 10.01 -4.71 -19.79
N MET A 227 10.58 -4.23 -18.68
CA MET A 227 10.62 -4.95 -17.41
C MET A 227 9.24 -5.00 -16.71
N LEU A 228 8.40 -3.99 -16.89
CA LEU A 228 7.07 -3.89 -16.27
C LEU A 228 5.97 -4.58 -17.06
N ASP A 229 5.91 -4.32 -18.36
CA ASP A 229 4.83 -4.81 -19.23
C ASP A 229 5.11 -6.22 -19.79
N GLY A 230 6.31 -6.74 -19.52
CA GLY A 230 6.86 -7.92 -20.20
C GLY A 230 7.30 -7.58 -21.62
N VAL A 231 8.18 -8.42 -22.20
CA VAL A 231 8.69 -8.24 -23.58
C VAL A 231 7.54 -7.91 -24.52
N PRO A 232 7.60 -6.79 -25.28
CA PRO A 232 6.50 -6.39 -26.13
C PRO A 232 6.15 -7.53 -27.09
N ARG A 233 4.88 -7.94 -27.10
CA ARG A 233 4.37 -8.73 -28.22
C ARG A 233 4.47 -7.82 -29.44
N LYS A 234 5.26 -8.27 -30.41
CA LYS A 234 5.41 -7.64 -31.73
C LYS A 234 4.04 -7.33 -32.34
#